data_AF-A0A067SH08-F1
#
_entry.id   AF-A0A067SH08-F1
#
_cell.length_a   1.000
_cell.length_b   1.000
_cell.length_c   1.000
_cell.angle_alpha   90.00
_cell.angle_beta   90.00
_cell.angle_gamma   90.00
#
_symmetry.space_group_name_H-M   'P 1'
#
loop_
_entity.id
_entity.type
_entity.pdbx_description
1 polymer ?
#
loop_
_entity_poly.entity_id
_entity_poly.type
_entity_poly.pdbx_seq_one_letter_code
_entity_poly.pdbx_strand_id
1 'polypeptide(L)'
;MPESWNLEPEGTDVESPPHGSWHPKVTPYRLTVIVTTTFLGTAKTILTQRGSTLAPVTLEWILGVVLFTFFHVANEYDSGELLPDYISWFFSFDCMDLPWSFLTRFALPQPTYTSDQSWTIFKSHPGHPFEKPSSHPPITFYRIFVSSSVVLFGGATAALTYHGYSTVVTWLDWFVGVFMATSLYILGLYEYNSSNIWPAFFAHDQTRLLHSVNRVILMIIYAGVFISLNGLMISGLWNDKGSQAGTVTGAIPPTLLDKIHAYNMSLLVYLLFFYLLALAFYVLLPGLATLVDIYIDSIYVDSGISLLGTVGCLSMSTTLMGGAIRLHYELTGEEGVTGFIMTYVIAVFTMLFGFAFTALGLFILHSTVKPLYSYRRK
;
A
#
# COMPACT_ATOMS: atom_id res chain seq x y z
N MET A 1 7.57 -53.12 -47.04
CA MET A 1 6.72 -52.36 -46.11
C MET A 1 7.60 -51.95 -44.95
N PRO A 2 7.68 -50.66 -44.59
CA PRO A 2 8.61 -50.18 -43.58
C PRO A 2 8.02 -50.33 -42.18
N GLU A 3 8.77 -50.97 -41.28
CA GLU A 3 8.52 -50.97 -39.84
C GLU A 3 8.89 -49.59 -39.28
N SER A 4 7.87 -48.80 -38.94
CA SER A 4 8.00 -47.56 -38.20
C SER A 4 8.25 -47.88 -36.72
N TRP A 5 9.49 -47.68 -36.28
CA TRP A 5 9.89 -47.74 -34.87
C TRP A 5 9.25 -46.58 -34.10
N ASN A 6 8.15 -46.88 -33.40
CA ASN A 6 7.62 -46.03 -32.34
C ASN A 6 8.55 -46.15 -31.13
N LEU A 7 9.59 -45.30 -31.08
CA LEU A 7 10.32 -45.03 -29.86
C LEU A 7 9.45 -44.08 -29.02
N GLU A 8 8.68 -44.65 -28.09
CA GLU A 8 8.16 -43.87 -26.97
C GLU A 8 9.36 -43.21 -26.27
N PRO A 9 9.38 -41.87 -26.11
CA PRO A 9 10.45 -41.23 -25.37
C PRO A 9 10.37 -41.73 -23.93
N GLU A 10 11.38 -42.50 -23.55
CA GLU A 10 11.63 -42.95 -22.18
C GLU A 10 11.54 -41.72 -21.27
N GLY A 11 10.43 -41.65 -20.52
CA GLY A 11 10.11 -40.54 -19.64
C GLY A 11 11.13 -40.50 -18.52
N THR A 12 12.21 -39.75 -18.72
CA THR A 12 12.99 -39.23 -17.60
C THR A 12 12.01 -38.37 -16.82
N ASP A 13 11.53 -38.89 -15.69
CA ASP A 13 10.87 -38.11 -14.66
C ASP A 13 11.84 -37.00 -14.28
N VAL A 14 11.71 -35.85 -14.95
CA VAL A 14 12.41 -34.63 -14.59
C VAL A 14 11.84 -34.27 -13.23
N GLU A 15 12.53 -34.75 -12.19
CA GLU A 15 12.22 -34.49 -10.80
C GLU A 15 12.09 -32.98 -10.68
N SER A 16 10.85 -32.51 -10.58
CA SER A 16 10.54 -31.09 -10.51
C SER A 16 11.33 -30.55 -9.33
N PRO A 17 12.22 -29.57 -9.54
CA PRO A 17 13.16 -29.13 -8.53
C PRO A 17 12.38 -28.79 -7.25
N PRO A 18 12.86 -29.21 -6.07
CA PRO A 18 12.14 -29.02 -4.82
C PRO A 18 11.71 -27.56 -4.71
N HIS A 19 10.41 -27.34 -4.51
CA HIS A 19 9.79 -26.01 -4.45
C HIS A 19 10.36 -25.21 -3.27
N GLY A 20 11.50 -24.58 -3.48
CA GLY A 20 12.07 -23.61 -2.56
C GLY A 20 11.17 -22.38 -2.44
N SER A 21 11.14 -21.76 -1.26
CA SER A 21 10.48 -20.48 -1.06
C SER A 21 11.19 -19.40 -1.88
N TRP A 22 10.48 -18.82 -2.85
CA TRP A 22 10.99 -17.70 -3.63
C TRP A 22 10.86 -16.39 -2.84
N HIS A 23 11.90 -15.57 -2.89
CA HIS A 23 11.91 -14.24 -2.30
C HIS A 23 12.53 -13.22 -3.26
N PRO A 24 12.00 -11.98 -3.31
CA PRO A 24 12.55 -10.95 -4.16
C PRO A 24 13.94 -10.55 -3.64
N LYS A 25 14.89 -10.50 -4.58
CA LYS A 25 16.24 -10.01 -4.32
C LYS A 25 16.22 -8.55 -3.84
N VAL A 26 16.91 -8.27 -2.74
CA VAL A 26 17.06 -6.90 -2.23
C VAL A 26 18.41 -6.38 -2.71
N THR A 27 18.42 -5.74 -3.89
CA THR A 27 19.66 -5.25 -4.49
C THR A 27 20.12 -3.94 -3.85
N PRO A 28 21.41 -3.55 -3.94
CA PRO A 28 21.88 -2.25 -3.47
C PRO A 28 21.06 -1.07 -4.02
N TYR A 29 20.64 -1.16 -5.29
CA TYR A 29 19.71 -0.22 -5.90
C TYR A 29 18.39 -0.12 -5.11
N ARG A 30 17.68 -1.25 -4.93
CA ARG A 30 16.38 -1.30 -4.25
C ARG A 30 16.49 -0.85 -2.80
N LEU A 31 17.57 -1.24 -2.11
CA LEU A 31 17.88 -0.78 -0.76
C LEU A 31 18.09 0.74 -0.73
N THR A 32 18.81 1.31 -1.70
CA THR A 32 19.04 2.76 -1.81
C THR A 32 17.72 3.52 -1.95
N VAL A 33 16.79 3.02 -2.78
CA VAL A 33 15.44 3.62 -2.92
C VAL A 33 14.70 3.65 -1.58
N ILE A 34 14.67 2.53 -0.86
CA ILE A 34 14.01 2.42 0.45
C ILE A 34 14.66 3.36 1.48
N VAL A 35 15.99 3.32 1.56
CA VAL A 35 16.79 4.08 2.53
C VAL A 35 16.66 5.58 2.29
N THR A 36 16.80 6.03 1.04
CA THR A 36 16.70 7.46 0.69
C THR A 36 15.29 8.00 0.94
N THR A 37 14.25 7.24 0.55
CA THR A 37 12.84 7.61 0.83
C THR A 37 12.60 7.75 2.33
N THR A 38 13.08 6.80 3.13
CA THR A 38 12.93 6.82 4.59
C THR A 38 13.65 8.02 5.25
N PHE A 39 14.92 8.24 4.88
CA PHE A 39 15.71 9.32 5.45
C PHE A 39 15.20 10.70 5.06
N LEU A 40 14.85 10.91 3.79
CA LEU A 40 14.37 12.21 3.31
C LEU A 40 12.96 12.50 3.81
N GLY A 41 12.07 11.50 3.85
CA GLY A 41 10.76 11.63 4.47
C GLY A 41 10.86 12.01 5.95
N THR A 42 11.76 11.36 6.70
CA THR A 42 11.98 11.69 8.12
C THR A 42 12.62 13.06 8.30
N ALA A 43 13.61 13.43 7.48
CA ALA A 43 14.25 14.73 7.53
C ALA A 43 13.26 15.87 7.24
N LYS A 44 12.38 15.68 6.23
CA LYS A 44 11.29 16.62 5.92
C LYS A 44 10.42 16.85 7.15
N THR A 45 9.93 15.78 7.79
CA THR A 45 9.09 15.87 8.98
C THR A 45 9.73 16.64 10.12
N ILE A 46 11.00 16.34 10.43
CA ILE A 46 11.75 17.02 11.49
C ILE A 46 11.90 18.52 11.17
N LEU A 47 12.19 18.88 9.92
CA LEU A 47 12.34 20.27 9.50
C LEU A 47 11.02 21.03 9.53
N THR A 48 9.92 20.40 9.11
CA THR A 48 8.57 20.97 9.21
C THR A 48 8.19 21.21 10.66
N GLN A 49 8.47 20.26 11.57
CA GLN A 49 8.21 20.42 13.01
C GLN A 49 9.02 21.54 13.66
N ARG A 50 10.21 21.85 13.12
CA ARG A 50 11.02 23.00 13.56
C ARG A 50 10.51 24.35 13.02
N GLY A 51 9.39 24.36 12.31
CA GLY A 51 8.81 25.57 11.72
C GLY A 51 9.57 26.09 10.49
N SER A 52 10.48 25.29 9.90
CA SER A 52 11.13 25.66 8.65
C SER A 52 10.17 25.46 7.49
N THR A 53 9.97 26.49 6.66
CA THR A 53 9.09 26.42 5.48
C THR A 53 9.87 26.14 4.20
N LEU A 54 11.05 26.76 4.03
CA LEU A 54 11.85 26.63 2.82
C LEU A 54 12.57 25.28 2.71
N ALA A 55 13.09 24.75 3.82
CA ALA A 55 13.89 23.52 3.78
C ALA A 55 13.06 22.28 3.42
N PRO A 56 11.85 22.04 4.00
CA PRO A 56 10.99 20.93 3.58
C PRO A 56 10.59 21.01 2.11
N VAL A 57 10.23 22.20 1.61
CA VAL A 57 9.89 22.40 0.19
C VAL A 57 11.09 22.07 -0.70
N THR A 58 12.29 22.49 -0.32
CA THR A 58 13.51 22.16 -1.08
C THR A 58 13.75 20.64 -1.11
N LEU A 59 13.52 19.94 0.01
CA LEU A 59 13.63 18.48 0.06
C LEU A 59 12.58 17.80 -0.81
N GLU A 60 11.35 18.32 -0.87
CA GLU A 60 10.32 17.80 -1.77
C GLU A 60 10.74 17.90 -3.23
N TRP A 61 11.31 19.03 -3.65
CA TRP A 61 11.80 19.19 -5.02
C TRP A 61 12.93 18.23 -5.36
N ILE A 62 13.90 18.08 -4.45
CA ILE A 62 15.02 17.15 -4.64
C ILE A 62 14.51 15.70 -4.72
N LEU A 63 13.61 15.31 -3.81
CA LEU A 63 13.04 13.97 -3.76
C LEU A 63 12.17 13.68 -4.99
N GLY A 64 11.23 14.59 -5.29
CA GLY A 64 10.20 14.40 -6.29
C GLY A 64 10.68 14.55 -7.72
N VAL A 65 11.67 15.40 -7.99
CA VAL A 65 12.19 15.60 -9.35
C VAL A 65 13.51 14.86 -9.53
N VAL A 66 14.54 15.23 -8.75
CA VAL A 66 15.90 14.74 -9.02
C VAL A 66 16.02 13.25 -8.73
N LEU A 67 15.64 12.83 -7.53
CA LEU A 67 15.79 11.43 -7.12
C LEU A 67 14.78 10.51 -7.81
N PHE A 68 13.52 10.94 -7.96
CA PHE A 68 12.53 10.17 -8.70
C PHE A 68 12.95 9.92 -10.15
N THR A 69 13.40 10.95 -10.88
CA THR A 69 13.89 10.77 -12.25
C THR A 69 15.12 9.87 -12.30
N PHE A 70 16.08 10.07 -11.38
CA PHE A 70 17.26 9.21 -11.30
C PHE A 70 16.89 7.73 -11.08
N PHE A 71 16.02 7.45 -10.10
CA PHE A 71 15.57 6.09 -9.83
C PHE A 71 14.71 5.52 -10.95
N HIS A 72 13.89 6.34 -11.61
CA HIS A 72 13.11 5.89 -12.76
C HIS A 72 14.02 5.40 -13.90
N VAL A 73 15.06 6.18 -14.24
CA VAL A 73 16.05 5.77 -15.24
C VAL A 73 16.84 4.55 -14.76
N ALA A 74 17.26 4.51 -13.49
CA ALA A 74 17.95 3.37 -12.90
C ALA A 74 17.10 2.08 -12.92
N ASN A 75 15.78 2.19 -12.81
CA ASN A 75 14.86 1.06 -12.82
C ASN A 75 14.85 0.33 -14.17
N GLU A 76 15.10 1.01 -15.28
CA GLU A 76 15.22 0.37 -16.59
C GLU A 76 16.41 -0.59 -16.64
N TYR A 77 17.50 -0.26 -15.94
CA TYR A 77 18.67 -1.13 -15.83
C TYR A 77 18.41 -2.38 -14.98
N ASP A 78 17.51 -2.31 -13.98
CA ASP A 78 17.12 -3.48 -13.17
C ASP A 78 16.41 -4.57 -14.00
N SER A 79 15.89 -4.23 -15.18
CA SER A 79 15.24 -5.19 -16.11
C SER A 79 16.23 -6.10 -16.86
N GLY A 80 17.54 -5.81 -16.80
CA GLY A 80 18.60 -6.70 -17.29
C GLY A 80 18.83 -6.74 -18.80
N GLU A 81 18.08 -6.00 -19.62
CA GLU A 81 18.23 -6.09 -21.09
C GLU A 81 19.50 -5.39 -21.63
N LEU A 82 20.07 -4.41 -20.90
CA LEU A 82 21.15 -3.55 -21.40
C LEU A 82 22.18 -3.18 -20.31
N LEU A 83 22.46 -4.07 -19.36
CA LEU A 83 23.28 -3.74 -18.20
C LEU A 83 24.80 -3.74 -18.53
N PRO A 84 25.52 -2.60 -18.40
CA PRO A 84 26.97 -2.61 -18.52
C PRO A 84 27.63 -3.39 -17.37
N ASP A 85 28.66 -4.17 -17.69
CA ASP A 85 29.35 -5.05 -16.73
C ASP A 85 29.85 -4.32 -15.47
N TYR A 86 30.28 -3.06 -15.60
CA TYR A 86 30.84 -2.28 -14.50
C TYR A 86 29.82 -1.78 -13.47
N ILE A 87 28.53 -1.69 -13.82
CA ILE A 87 27.44 -1.37 -12.85
C ILE A 87 26.63 -2.59 -12.43
N SER A 88 26.95 -3.76 -12.99
CA SER A 88 26.20 -4.99 -12.72
C SER A 88 26.07 -5.27 -11.23
N TRP A 89 27.12 -5.05 -10.44
CA TRP A 89 27.16 -5.27 -8.99
C TRP A 89 26.04 -4.52 -8.24
N PHE A 90 25.62 -3.34 -8.70
CA PHE A 90 24.60 -2.53 -8.03
C PHE A 90 23.19 -3.12 -8.15
N PHE A 91 22.96 -3.94 -9.19
CA PHE A 91 21.69 -4.59 -9.48
C PHE A 91 21.74 -6.12 -9.26
N SER A 92 22.93 -6.73 -9.28
CA SER A 92 23.11 -8.17 -9.17
C SER A 92 23.54 -8.64 -7.78
N PHE A 93 23.97 -7.77 -6.88
CA PHE A 93 24.31 -8.17 -5.51
C PHE A 93 23.03 -8.34 -4.67
N ASP A 94 22.91 -9.40 -3.87
CA ASP A 94 21.81 -9.53 -2.90
C ASP A 94 22.26 -8.98 -1.54
N CYS A 95 21.69 -7.85 -1.13
CA CYS A 95 21.99 -7.27 0.17
C CYS A 95 21.53 -8.15 1.34
N MET A 96 20.66 -9.14 1.13
CA MET A 96 20.26 -10.10 2.17
C MET A 96 21.41 -11.02 2.60
N ASP A 97 22.45 -11.19 1.77
CA ASP A 97 23.63 -11.96 2.15
C ASP A 97 24.40 -11.31 3.31
N LEU A 98 24.34 -9.99 3.46
CA LEU A 98 25.00 -9.26 4.54
C LEU A 98 24.40 -9.56 5.94
N PRO A 99 23.08 -9.36 6.19
CA PRO A 99 22.48 -9.73 7.46
C PRO A 99 22.55 -11.24 7.70
N TRP A 100 22.42 -12.09 6.68
CA TRP A 100 22.59 -13.54 6.87
C TRP A 100 24.04 -13.92 7.22
N SER A 101 25.04 -13.29 6.60
CA SER A 101 26.45 -13.45 6.97
C SER A 101 26.71 -12.99 8.41
N PHE A 102 25.98 -11.98 8.88
CA PHE A 102 26.03 -11.56 10.28
C PHE A 102 25.33 -12.57 11.21
N LEU A 103 24.13 -13.04 10.87
CA LEU A 103 23.34 -14.00 11.66
C LEU A 103 23.99 -15.39 11.75
N THR A 104 24.67 -15.82 10.69
CA THR A 104 25.43 -17.09 10.70
C THR A 104 26.58 -17.07 11.70
N ARG A 105 27.14 -15.90 12.04
CA ARG A 105 28.09 -15.76 13.17
C ARG A 105 27.46 -16.11 14.53
N PHE A 106 26.14 -16.03 14.63
CA PHE A 106 25.35 -16.44 15.80
C PHE A 106 24.76 -17.85 15.66
N ALA A 107 25.29 -18.68 14.75
CA ALA A 107 24.86 -20.07 14.52
C ALA A 107 23.38 -20.22 14.09
N LEU A 108 22.78 -19.17 13.52
CA LEU A 108 21.49 -19.30 12.85
C LEU A 108 21.69 -19.84 11.42
N PRO A 109 21.02 -20.95 11.05
CA PRO A 109 21.15 -21.50 9.70
C PRO A 109 20.55 -20.54 8.67
N GLN A 110 21.28 -20.31 7.58
CA GLN A 110 20.80 -19.49 6.47
C GLN A 110 19.68 -20.25 5.74
N PRO A 111 18.51 -19.63 5.49
CA PRO A 111 17.47 -20.25 4.70
C PRO A 111 17.91 -20.36 3.24
N THR A 112 17.72 -21.53 2.63
CA THR A 112 17.90 -21.70 1.18
C THR A 112 16.70 -21.10 0.47
N TYR A 113 16.89 -19.94 -0.16
CA TYR A 113 15.87 -19.32 -1.01
C TYR A 113 16.41 -19.13 -2.42
N THR A 114 15.50 -19.15 -3.39
CA THR A 114 15.82 -18.89 -4.79
C THR A 114 15.45 -17.44 -5.09
N SER A 115 16.44 -16.64 -5.50
CA SER A 115 16.25 -15.23 -5.88
C SER A 115 16.14 -15.01 -7.39
N ASP A 116 16.18 -16.09 -8.18
CA ASP A 116 16.22 -16.01 -9.63
C ASP A 116 14.93 -15.39 -10.15
N GLN A 117 15.05 -14.15 -10.62
CA GLN A 117 13.98 -13.45 -11.31
C GLN A 117 13.96 -13.96 -12.74
N SER A 118 13.09 -14.93 -13.00
CA SER A 118 12.97 -15.53 -14.33
C SER A 118 12.19 -14.60 -15.27
N TRP A 119 12.82 -13.53 -15.73
CA TRP A 119 12.31 -12.64 -16.80
C TRP A 119 11.95 -13.41 -18.09
N THR A 120 12.51 -14.60 -18.26
CA THR A 120 12.29 -15.52 -19.38
C THR A 120 10.90 -16.14 -19.44
N ILE A 121 10.13 -16.21 -18.33
CA ILE A 121 8.80 -16.85 -18.38
C ILE A 121 7.84 -16.07 -19.28
N PHE A 122 7.97 -14.75 -19.36
CA PHE A 122 7.14 -13.92 -20.23
C PHE A 122 7.54 -13.98 -21.72
N LYS A 123 8.76 -14.43 -22.05
CA LYS A 123 9.27 -14.44 -23.43
C LYS A 123 9.21 -15.80 -24.13
N SER A 124 8.97 -16.90 -23.43
CA SER A 124 9.10 -18.22 -24.04
C SER A 124 8.17 -19.27 -23.43
N HIS A 125 6.87 -19.19 -23.72
CA HIS A 125 6.05 -20.39 -23.85
C HIS A 125 6.04 -20.78 -25.34
N PRO A 126 6.90 -21.72 -25.79
CA PRO A 126 7.14 -21.99 -27.21
C PRO A 126 5.99 -22.74 -27.91
N GLY A 127 4.87 -22.98 -27.22
CA GLY A 127 3.77 -23.81 -27.71
C GLY A 127 2.43 -23.10 -27.92
N HIS A 128 2.27 -21.85 -27.46
CA HIS A 128 1.04 -21.11 -27.71
C HIS A 128 1.24 -20.16 -28.90
N PRO A 129 0.58 -20.39 -30.04
CA PRO A 129 0.73 -19.57 -31.23
C PRO A 129 0.25 -18.15 -30.93
N PHE A 130 1.22 -17.25 -30.73
CA PHE A 130 1.12 -15.80 -30.86
C PHE A 130 -0.24 -15.22 -30.46
N GLU A 131 -0.65 -15.41 -29.20
CA GLU A 131 -1.63 -14.51 -28.65
C GLU A 131 -0.93 -13.15 -28.55
N LYS A 132 -1.28 -12.27 -29.50
CA LYS A 132 -0.66 -10.96 -29.69
C LYS A 132 -0.59 -10.30 -28.31
N PRO A 133 0.61 -9.93 -27.81
CA PRO A 133 0.74 -9.30 -26.50
C PRO A 133 -0.27 -8.17 -26.45
N SER A 134 -1.20 -8.20 -25.49
CA SER A 134 -2.20 -7.16 -25.35
C SER A 134 -1.44 -5.84 -25.32
N SER A 135 -1.77 -4.90 -26.19
CA SER A 135 -1.06 -3.61 -26.32
C SER A 135 -1.14 -2.73 -25.06
N HIS A 136 -1.69 -3.25 -23.98
CA HIS A 136 -1.95 -2.55 -22.73
C HIS A 136 -1.40 -3.40 -21.57
N PRO A 137 -0.65 -2.78 -20.64
CA PRO A 137 -0.21 -3.46 -19.43
C PRO A 137 -1.44 -3.93 -18.62
N PRO A 138 -1.41 -5.15 -18.05
CA PRO A 138 -2.54 -5.68 -17.31
C PRO A 138 -2.89 -4.80 -16.10
N ILE A 139 -4.18 -4.63 -15.82
CA ILE A 139 -4.65 -3.86 -14.66
C ILE A 139 -4.77 -4.83 -13.49
N THR A 140 -3.72 -4.91 -12.69
CA THR A 140 -3.64 -5.83 -11.54
C THR A 140 -4.27 -5.22 -10.28
N PHE A 141 -4.67 -6.05 -9.31
CA PHE A 141 -5.18 -5.56 -8.03
C PHE A 141 -4.13 -4.71 -7.30
N TYR A 142 -2.86 -5.10 -7.37
CA TYR A 142 -1.75 -4.31 -6.83
C TYR A 142 -1.75 -2.87 -7.37
N ARG A 143 -1.85 -2.68 -8.69
CA ARG A 143 -1.85 -1.36 -9.31
C ARG A 143 -3.06 -0.53 -8.90
N ILE A 144 -4.23 -1.16 -8.78
CA ILE A 144 -5.45 -0.52 -8.26
C ILE A 144 -5.24 -0.10 -6.80
N PHE A 145 -4.63 -0.95 -5.98
CA PHE A 145 -4.37 -0.70 -4.56
C PHE A 145 -3.37 0.44 -4.33
N VAL A 146 -2.26 0.46 -5.08
CA VAL A 146 -1.29 1.55 -5.04
C VAL A 146 -1.96 2.86 -5.47
N SER A 147 -2.68 2.86 -6.59
CA SER A 147 -3.35 4.06 -7.11
C SER A 147 -4.41 4.58 -6.15
N SER A 148 -5.24 3.68 -5.59
CA SER A 148 -6.25 4.09 -4.62
C SER A 148 -5.60 4.72 -3.41
N SER A 149 -4.56 4.11 -2.83
CA SER A 149 -3.86 4.65 -1.66
C SER A 149 -3.41 6.11 -1.87
N VAL A 150 -2.84 6.44 -3.03
CA VAL A 150 -2.42 7.81 -3.36
C VAL A 150 -3.60 8.78 -3.35
N VAL A 151 -4.74 8.39 -3.93
CA VAL A 151 -5.96 9.22 -3.93
C VAL A 151 -6.52 9.37 -2.51
N LEU A 152 -6.60 8.27 -1.74
CA LEU A 152 -7.09 8.28 -0.35
C LEU A 152 -6.29 9.26 0.50
N PHE A 153 -4.97 9.12 0.48
CA PHE A 153 -4.07 9.89 1.33
C PHE A 153 -3.90 11.32 0.84
N GLY A 154 -3.83 11.55 -0.48
CA GLY A 154 -3.83 12.90 -1.03
C GLY A 154 -5.11 13.66 -0.68
N GLY A 155 -6.27 13.01 -0.77
CA GLY A 155 -7.55 13.57 -0.35
C GLY A 155 -7.60 13.90 1.14
N ALA A 156 -7.18 12.96 2.00
CA ALA A 156 -7.11 13.16 3.46
C ALA A 156 -6.14 14.30 3.84
N THR A 157 -5.03 14.43 3.14
CA THR A 157 -4.03 15.49 3.36
C THR A 157 -4.60 16.85 2.98
N ALA A 158 -5.21 16.97 1.80
CA ALA A 158 -5.84 18.21 1.33
C ALA A 158 -6.96 18.66 2.29
N ALA A 159 -7.78 17.69 2.72
CA ALA A 159 -8.82 17.85 3.72
C ALA A 159 -8.30 18.45 5.03
N LEU A 160 -7.34 17.80 5.66
CA LEU A 160 -6.77 18.22 6.94
C LEU A 160 -6.04 19.56 6.82
N THR A 161 -5.39 19.81 5.69
CA THR A 161 -4.72 21.09 5.40
C THR A 161 -5.73 22.23 5.31
N TYR A 162 -6.86 22.00 4.62
CA TYR A 162 -7.95 22.97 4.52
C TYR A 162 -8.50 23.37 5.90
N HIS A 163 -8.54 22.40 6.82
CA HIS A 163 -8.97 22.63 8.20
C HIS A 163 -7.92 23.27 9.12
N GLY A 164 -6.72 23.56 8.63
CA GLY A 164 -5.64 24.13 9.42
C GLY A 164 -4.95 23.13 10.36
N TYR A 165 -5.17 21.82 10.19
CA TYR A 165 -4.56 20.77 11.01
C TYR A 165 -3.13 20.42 10.57
N SER A 166 -2.24 21.41 10.50
CA SER A 166 -0.88 21.28 9.95
C SER A 166 -0.04 20.18 10.61
N THR A 167 -0.16 20.00 11.93
CA THR A 167 0.56 18.94 12.65
C THR A 167 0.08 17.55 12.23
N VAL A 168 -1.24 17.36 12.10
CA VAL A 168 -1.83 16.07 11.70
C VAL A 168 -1.42 15.72 10.28
N VAL A 169 -1.49 16.69 9.37
CA VAL A 169 -1.03 16.57 7.99
C VAL A 169 0.42 16.13 7.93
N THR A 170 1.30 16.78 8.71
CA THR A 170 2.74 16.47 8.72
C THR A 170 3.00 15.02 9.16
N TRP A 171 2.28 14.53 10.17
CA TRP A 171 2.40 13.13 10.61
C TRP A 171 1.84 12.14 9.60
N LEU A 172 0.71 12.47 8.98
CA LEU A 172 0.09 11.66 7.94
C LEU A 172 1.02 11.54 6.72
N ASP A 173 1.57 12.66 6.24
CA ASP A 173 2.54 12.73 5.15
C ASP A 173 3.76 11.87 5.43
N TRP A 174 4.31 11.97 6.65
CA TRP A 174 5.45 11.16 7.06
C TRP A 174 5.11 9.67 7.05
N PHE A 175 3.97 9.31 7.65
CA PHE A 175 3.57 7.92 7.75
C PHE A 175 3.35 7.29 6.37
N VAL A 176 2.61 7.99 5.51
CA VAL A 176 2.30 7.53 4.16
C VAL A 176 3.56 7.51 3.29
N GLY A 177 4.33 8.59 3.31
CA GLY A 177 5.55 8.73 2.51
C GLY A 177 6.67 7.77 2.91
N VAL A 178 6.75 7.38 4.18
CA VAL A 178 7.80 6.47 4.66
C VAL A 178 7.30 5.03 4.72
N PHE A 179 6.32 4.74 5.59
CA PHE A 179 5.95 3.36 5.86
C PHE A 179 5.09 2.77 4.75
N MET A 180 4.04 3.47 4.33
CA MET A 180 3.15 2.95 3.29
C MET A 180 3.87 2.83 1.95
N ALA A 181 4.61 3.86 1.53
CA ALA A 181 5.38 3.82 0.29
C ALA A 181 6.43 2.69 0.30
N THR A 182 7.18 2.51 1.40
CA THR A 182 8.15 1.41 1.52
C THR A 182 7.46 0.04 1.47
N SER A 183 6.32 -0.11 2.15
CA SER A 183 5.57 -1.38 2.18
C SER A 183 5.01 -1.73 0.79
N LEU A 184 4.43 -0.74 0.09
CA LEU A 184 3.95 -0.88 -1.27
C LEU A 184 5.10 -1.19 -2.23
N TYR A 185 6.26 -0.54 -2.07
CA TYR A 185 7.45 -0.82 -2.87
C TYR A 185 7.90 -2.26 -2.71
N ILE A 186 8.05 -2.75 -1.47
CA ILE A 186 8.42 -4.13 -1.18
C ILE A 186 7.39 -5.11 -1.77
N LEU A 187 6.10 -4.81 -1.63
CA LEU A 187 5.03 -5.60 -2.21
C LEU A 187 5.11 -5.64 -3.73
N GLY A 188 5.42 -4.51 -4.38
CA GLY A 188 5.62 -4.43 -5.83
C GLY A 188 6.76 -5.29 -6.34
N LEU A 189 7.79 -5.57 -5.52
CA LEU A 189 8.86 -6.50 -5.91
C LEU A 189 8.35 -7.94 -6.14
N TYR A 190 7.20 -8.30 -5.58
CA TYR A 190 6.56 -9.59 -5.80
C TYR A 190 5.75 -9.66 -7.11
N GLU A 191 5.55 -8.55 -7.83
CA GLU A 191 4.87 -8.54 -9.14
C GLU A 191 5.62 -9.41 -10.17
N TYR A 192 6.93 -9.55 -10.03
CA TYR A 192 7.81 -10.32 -10.93
C TYR A 192 8.12 -11.73 -10.44
N ASN A 193 7.30 -12.27 -9.54
CA ASN A 193 7.56 -13.57 -8.94
C ASN A 193 7.30 -14.74 -9.91
N SER A 194 8.33 -15.55 -10.17
CA SER A 194 8.23 -16.76 -10.99
C SER A 194 7.44 -17.89 -10.35
N SER A 195 7.39 -17.94 -9.01
CA SER A 195 6.66 -18.97 -8.27
C SER A 195 5.15 -18.70 -8.20
N ASN A 196 4.67 -17.66 -8.89
CA ASN A 196 3.26 -17.29 -8.94
C ASN A 196 2.64 -17.20 -7.53
N ILE A 197 3.39 -16.68 -6.54
CA ILE A 197 2.84 -16.48 -5.20
C ILE A 197 1.83 -15.35 -5.31
N TRP A 198 0.58 -15.65 -4.99
CA TRP A 198 -0.54 -14.71 -5.00
C TRP A 198 -1.00 -14.25 -6.40
N PRO A 199 -1.37 -15.20 -7.28
CA PRO A 199 -1.76 -14.91 -8.66
C PRO A 199 -2.96 -13.97 -8.74
N ALA A 200 -3.89 -14.08 -7.79
CA ALA A 200 -5.06 -13.23 -7.74
C ALA A 200 -4.68 -11.75 -7.66
N PHE A 201 -3.61 -11.41 -6.92
CA PHE A 201 -3.21 -10.03 -6.66
C PHE A 201 -2.36 -9.43 -7.80
N PHE A 202 -1.46 -10.22 -8.38
CA PHE A 202 -0.50 -9.75 -9.38
C PHE A 202 -0.76 -10.20 -10.83
N ALA A 203 -1.34 -11.38 -11.05
CA ALA A 203 -1.46 -11.96 -12.38
C ALA A 203 -2.86 -11.79 -12.99
N HIS A 204 -3.90 -11.76 -12.15
CA HIS A 204 -5.28 -11.70 -12.66
C HIS A 204 -5.64 -10.28 -13.12
N ASP A 205 -5.97 -10.14 -14.42
CA ASP A 205 -6.43 -8.88 -14.98
C ASP A 205 -7.81 -8.50 -14.43
N GLN A 206 -7.86 -7.38 -13.72
CA GLN A 206 -9.05 -6.86 -13.06
C GLN A 206 -9.81 -5.84 -13.92
N THR A 207 -9.55 -5.76 -15.22
CA THR A 207 -10.22 -4.81 -16.12
C THR A 207 -11.76 -4.88 -16.02
N ARG A 208 -12.34 -6.07 -15.82
CA ARG A 208 -13.79 -6.22 -15.59
C ARG A 208 -14.27 -5.54 -14.30
N LEU A 209 -13.54 -5.74 -13.20
CA LEU A 209 -13.83 -5.09 -11.92
C LEU A 209 -13.70 -3.57 -12.06
N LEU A 210 -12.63 -3.10 -12.72
CA LEU A 210 -12.40 -1.68 -12.97
C LEU A 210 -13.54 -1.06 -13.77
N HIS A 211 -14.05 -1.72 -14.82
CA HIS A 211 -15.20 -1.20 -15.57
C HIS A 211 -16.49 -1.13 -14.75
N SER A 212 -16.67 -2.01 -13.77
CA SER A 212 -17.80 -1.94 -12.84
C SER A 212 -17.61 -0.77 -11.85
N VAL A 213 -16.44 -0.72 -11.20
CA VAL A 213 -16.09 0.29 -10.21
C VAL A 213 -16.04 1.68 -10.83
N ASN A 214 -15.44 1.85 -12.01
CA ASN A 214 -15.35 3.14 -12.69
C ASN A 214 -16.74 3.75 -12.92
N ARG A 215 -17.76 2.95 -13.27
CA ARG A 215 -19.13 3.47 -13.39
C ARG A 215 -19.65 4.02 -12.05
N VAL A 216 -19.39 3.31 -10.96
CA VAL A 216 -19.77 3.76 -9.61
C VAL A 216 -18.99 5.01 -9.20
N ILE A 217 -17.68 5.06 -9.47
CA ILE A 217 -16.82 6.22 -9.21
C ILE A 217 -17.36 7.45 -9.95
N LEU A 218 -17.62 7.30 -11.25
CA LEU A 218 -18.08 8.39 -12.11
C LEU A 218 -19.46 8.91 -11.66
N MET A 219 -20.35 8.02 -11.21
CA MET A 219 -21.63 8.40 -10.57
C MET A 219 -21.44 9.18 -9.27
N ILE A 220 -20.48 8.79 -8.43
CA ILE A 220 -20.22 9.46 -7.16
C ILE A 220 -19.57 10.83 -7.38
N ILE A 221 -18.65 10.95 -8.35
CA ILE A 221 -18.08 12.24 -8.76
C ILE A 221 -19.21 13.16 -9.26
N TYR A 222 -20.10 12.68 -10.12
CA TYR A 222 -21.23 13.48 -10.57
C TYR A 222 -22.16 13.89 -9.42
N ALA A 223 -22.44 12.98 -8.48
CA ALA A 223 -23.23 13.30 -7.30
C ALA A 223 -22.56 14.37 -6.42
N GLY A 224 -21.25 14.26 -6.17
CA GLY A 224 -20.48 15.24 -5.41
C GLY A 224 -20.43 16.61 -6.08
N VAL A 225 -20.18 16.67 -7.39
CA VAL A 225 -20.24 17.92 -8.18
C VAL A 225 -21.64 18.51 -8.14
N PHE A 226 -22.68 17.69 -8.31
CA PHE A 226 -24.07 18.13 -8.24
C PHE A 226 -24.41 18.73 -6.87
N ILE A 227 -24.06 18.06 -5.77
CA ILE A 227 -24.28 18.58 -4.41
C ILE A 227 -23.54 19.91 -4.22
N SER A 228 -22.29 20.01 -4.71
CA SER A 228 -21.47 21.22 -4.60
C SER A 228 -22.06 22.40 -5.36
N LEU A 229 -22.50 22.19 -6.61
CA LEU A 229 -23.15 23.22 -7.43
C LEU A 229 -24.48 23.69 -6.82
N ASN A 230 -25.28 22.76 -6.29
CA ASN A 230 -26.52 23.11 -5.59
C ASN A 230 -26.23 23.92 -4.30
N GLY A 231 -25.20 23.55 -3.53
CA GLY A 231 -24.77 24.30 -2.35
C GLY A 231 -24.32 25.73 -2.69
N LEU A 232 -23.58 25.92 -3.78
CA LEU A 232 -23.18 27.25 -4.27
C LEU A 232 -24.39 28.08 -4.71
N MET A 233 -25.37 27.48 -5.40
CA MET A 233 -26.60 28.17 -5.80
C MET A 233 -27.43 28.63 -4.60
N ILE A 234 -27.63 27.76 -3.60
CA ILE A 234 -28.37 28.09 -2.38
C ILE A 234 -27.66 29.21 -1.61
N SER A 235 -26.32 29.17 -1.53
CA SER A 235 -25.52 30.23 -0.93
C SER A 235 -25.66 31.57 -1.66
N GLY A 236 -25.72 31.55 -3.00
CA GLY A 236 -25.92 32.76 -3.81
C GLY A 236 -27.31 33.38 -3.59
N LEU A 237 -28.36 32.56 -3.59
CA LEU A 237 -29.74 32.97 -3.33
C LEU A 237 -29.95 33.53 -1.93
N TRP A 238 -29.19 33.03 -0.94
CA TRP A 238 -29.24 33.56 0.43
C TRP A 238 -28.60 34.95 0.54
N ASN A 239 -27.50 35.19 -0.17
CA ASN A 239 -26.80 36.48 -0.16
C ASN A 239 -27.64 37.61 -0.77
N ASP A 240 -28.44 37.33 -1.81
CA ASP A 240 -29.22 38.34 -2.51
C ASP A 240 -30.36 38.92 -1.62
N LYS A 241 -30.91 38.11 -0.72
CA LYS A 241 -31.95 38.56 0.22
C LYS A 241 -31.40 39.40 1.38
N GLY A 242 -30.11 39.28 1.70
CA GLY A 242 -29.46 40.09 2.74
C GLY A 242 -29.16 41.53 2.31
N SER A 243 -28.99 41.77 1.01
CA SER A 243 -28.57 43.08 0.49
C SER A 243 -29.71 44.11 0.40
N GLN A 244 -30.99 43.71 0.52
CA GLN A 244 -32.13 44.63 0.49
C GLN A 244 -32.60 45.08 1.88
N ALA A 245 -32.05 44.52 2.96
CA ALA A 245 -32.39 44.91 4.32
C ALA A 245 -31.46 46.02 4.83
N GLY A 246 -31.69 47.25 4.36
CA GLY A 246 -31.44 48.48 5.13
C GLY A 246 -29.99 48.91 5.33
N THR A 247 -29.65 50.03 4.69
CA THR A 247 -28.63 51.00 5.07
C THR A 247 -28.68 51.33 6.57
N VAL A 248 -27.99 50.55 7.39
CA VAL A 248 -27.57 50.95 8.73
C VAL A 248 -26.06 50.80 8.78
N THR A 249 -25.40 51.96 8.79
CA THR A 249 -23.95 52.13 8.90
C THR A 249 -23.43 51.50 10.18
N GLY A 250 -23.01 50.24 10.08
CA GLY A 250 -22.28 49.52 11.11
C GLY A 250 -21.62 48.34 10.43
N ALA A 251 -20.28 48.29 10.45
CA ALA A 251 -19.47 47.30 9.74
C ALA A 251 -20.06 45.89 9.89
N ILE A 252 -20.51 45.31 8.77
CA ILE A 252 -21.01 43.94 8.73
C ILE A 252 -19.81 43.03 9.04
N PRO A 253 -19.86 42.24 10.13
CA PRO A 253 -18.72 41.40 10.50
C PRO A 253 -18.52 40.35 9.40
N PRO A 254 -17.27 40.13 8.92
CA PRO A 254 -16.93 39.17 7.86
C PRO A 254 -17.13 37.69 8.27
N THR A 255 -18.16 37.35 9.04
CA THR A 255 -18.17 36.10 9.82
C THR A 255 -19.17 35.05 9.37
N LEU A 256 -20.15 35.35 8.51
CA LEU A 256 -21.17 34.34 8.14
C LEU A 256 -20.86 33.64 6.80
N LEU A 257 -20.48 34.40 5.77
CA LEU A 257 -20.15 33.84 4.46
C LEU A 257 -18.89 32.97 4.54
N ASP A 258 -17.88 33.40 5.28
CA ASP A 258 -16.67 32.62 5.55
C ASP A 258 -16.99 31.34 6.33
N LYS A 259 -17.96 31.38 7.26
CA LYS A 259 -18.41 30.17 7.98
C LYS A 259 -19.18 29.20 7.07
N ILE A 260 -20.03 29.71 6.17
CA ILE A 260 -20.75 28.87 5.20
C ILE A 260 -19.78 28.26 4.19
N HIS A 261 -18.80 29.02 3.71
CA HIS A 261 -17.78 28.53 2.79
C HIS A 261 -16.86 27.51 3.46
N ALA A 262 -16.47 27.74 4.72
CA ALA A 262 -15.72 26.78 5.52
C ALA A 262 -16.52 25.50 5.74
N TYR A 263 -17.82 25.59 6.05
CA TYR A 263 -18.69 24.44 6.26
C TYR A 263 -18.90 23.62 4.99
N ASN A 264 -19.14 24.27 3.84
CA ASN A 264 -19.33 23.56 2.57
C ASN A 264 -18.06 22.86 2.09
N MET A 265 -16.90 23.50 2.24
CA MET A 265 -15.63 22.88 1.88
C MET A 265 -15.25 21.75 2.86
N SER A 266 -15.52 21.94 4.15
CA SER A 266 -15.43 20.88 5.18
C SER A 266 -16.28 19.67 4.82
N LEU A 267 -17.56 19.89 4.46
CA LEU A 267 -18.48 18.84 4.06
C LEU A 267 -18.00 18.11 2.80
N LEU A 268 -17.53 18.84 1.79
CA LEU A 268 -16.96 18.26 0.57
C LEU A 268 -15.77 17.36 0.89
N VAL A 269 -14.89 17.85 1.75
CA VAL A 269 -13.71 17.15 2.26
C VAL A 269 -14.10 15.88 3.00
N TYR A 270 -15.07 15.94 3.93
CA TYR A 270 -15.55 14.78 4.67
C TYR A 270 -16.22 13.77 3.75
N LEU A 271 -17.05 14.22 2.80
CA LEU A 271 -17.68 13.35 1.81
C LEU A 271 -16.65 12.66 0.93
N LEU A 272 -15.64 13.39 0.45
CA LEU A 272 -14.53 12.83 -0.31
C LEU A 272 -13.75 11.82 0.53
N PHE A 273 -13.46 12.13 1.79
CA PHE A 273 -12.74 11.23 2.70
C PHE A 273 -13.52 9.94 3.02
N PHE A 274 -14.79 10.04 3.40
CA PHE A 274 -15.64 8.85 3.66
C PHE A 274 -15.86 8.02 2.40
N TYR A 275 -15.96 8.67 1.24
CA TYR A 275 -16.01 8.00 -0.05
C TYR A 275 -14.75 7.22 -0.35
N LEU A 276 -13.60 7.86 -0.17
CA LEU A 276 -12.28 7.26 -0.32
C LEU A 276 -12.16 6.07 0.65
N LEU A 277 -12.53 6.23 1.92
CA LEU A 277 -12.57 5.15 2.90
C LEU A 277 -13.47 3.98 2.44
N ALA A 278 -14.68 4.27 1.95
CA ALA A 278 -15.61 3.26 1.45
C ALA A 278 -15.06 2.53 0.21
N LEU A 279 -14.37 3.23 -0.70
CA LEU A 279 -13.68 2.64 -1.84
C LEU A 279 -12.55 1.72 -1.37
N ALA A 280 -11.76 2.17 -0.40
CA ALA A 280 -10.70 1.39 0.21
C ALA A 280 -11.29 0.09 0.79
N PHE A 281 -12.35 0.19 1.59
CA PHE A 281 -13.04 -0.98 2.14
C PHE A 281 -13.62 -1.87 1.05
N TYR A 282 -14.27 -1.33 0.01
CA TYR A 282 -14.87 -2.14 -1.06
C TYR A 282 -13.83 -2.88 -1.90
N VAL A 283 -12.63 -2.32 -2.09
CA VAL A 283 -11.52 -2.97 -2.80
C VAL A 283 -10.76 -3.93 -1.86
N LEU A 284 -10.58 -3.55 -0.59
CA LEU A 284 -9.84 -4.34 0.39
C LEU A 284 -10.64 -5.52 0.92
N LEU A 285 -11.96 -5.42 1.14
CA LEU A 285 -12.78 -6.50 1.69
C LEU A 285 -12.75 -7.77 0.83
N PRO A 286 -12.92 -7.72 -0.50
CA PRO A 286 -12.79 -8.90 -1.35
C PRO A 286 -11.37 -9.45 -1.36
N GLY A 287 -10.36 -8.57 -1.36
CA GLY A 287 -8.95 -8.98 -1.24
C GLY A 287 -8.63 -9.65 0.10
N LEU A 288 -9.25 -9.17 1.18
CA LEU A 288 -9.09 -9.72 2.53
C LEU A 288 -9.87 -11.02 2.69
N ALA A 289 -11.08 -11.12 2.10
CA ALA A 289 -11.88 -12.33 2.09
C ALA A 289 -11.16 -13.45 1.32
N THR A 290 -10.63 -13.16 0.13
CA THR A 290 -9.82 -14.12 -0.62
C THR A 290 -8.54 -14.52 0.12
N LEU A 291 -7.90 -13.59 0.83
CA LEU A 291 -6.78 -13.91 1.73
C LEU A 291 -7.17 -14.85 2.87
N VAL A 292 -8.31 -14.58 3.52
CA VAL A 292 -8.83 -15.39 4.62
C VAL A 292 -9.20 -16.77 4.12
N ASP A 293 -9.82 -16.90 2.95
CA ASP A 293 -10.17 -18.19 2.35
C ASP A 293 -8.90 -19.00 2.01
N ILE A 294 -7.89 -18.39 1.39
CA ILE A 294 -6.60 -19.03 1.12
C ILE A 294 -5.91 -19.48 2.43
N TYR A 295 -6.02 -18.67 3.49
CA TYR A 295 -5.46 -18.98 4.79
C TYR A 295 -6.20 -20.12 5.50
N ILE A 296 -7.53 -20.13 5.44
CA ILE A 296 -8.37 -21.19 6.01
C ILE A 296 -8.07 -22.52 5.31
N ASP A 297 -7.99 -22.52 3.98
CA ASP A 297 -7.63 -23.72 3.20
C ASP A 297 -6.21 -24.20 3.55
N SER A 298 -5.25 -23.28 3.72
CA SER A 298 -3.89 -23.62 4.16
C SER A 298 -3.82 -24.22 5.57
N ILE A 299 -4.69 -23.81 6.50
CA ILE A 299 -4.76 -24.36 7.86
C ILE A 299 -5.43 -25.73 7.87
N TYR A 300 -6.53 -25.87 7.12
CA TYR A 300 -7.33 -27.11 7.11
C TYR A 300 -6.56 -28.28 6.51
N VAL A 301 -5.63 -28.02 5.59
CA VAL A 301 -4.84 -29.05 4.92
C VAL A 301 -3.67 -29.57 5.78
N ASP A 302 -3.16 -28.80 6.77
CA ASP A 302 -1.89 -29.15 7.42
C ASP A 302 -1.88 -29.27 8.96
N SER A 303 -2.90 -28.82 9.69
CA SER A 303 -2.76 -28.76 11.16
C SER A 303 -4.04 -28.92 11.95
N GLY A 304 -4.22 -30.10 12.55
CA GLY A 304 -4.97 -30.26 13.80
C GLY A 304 -4.27 -29.57 14.98
N ILE A 305 -4.06 -28.25 14.89
CA ILE A 305 -3.47 -27.40 15.94
C ILE A 305 -4.48 -26.30 16.29
N SER A 306 -4.65 -26.08 17.60
CA SER A 306 -5.75 -25.33 18.18
C SER A 306 -5.66 -23.81 17.97
N LEU A 307 -6.80 -23.25 17.57
CA LEU A 307 -7.19 -21.84 17.37
C LEU A 307 -6.89 -20.87 18.55
N LEU A 308 -6.29 -21.34 19.64
CA LEU A 308 -6.26 -20.64 20.93
C LEU A 308 -5.21 -19.49 20.99
N GLY A 309 -4.13 -19.58 20.21
CA GLY A 309 -3.03 -18.61 20.26
C GLY A 309 -3.33 -17.27 19.57
N THR A 310 -4.00 -17.30 18.42
CA THR A 310 -4.34 -16.11 17.62
C THR A 310 -5.47 -15.28 18.22
N VAL A 311 -6.45 -15.92 18.87
CA VAL A 311 -7.51 -15.22 19.60
C VAL A 311 -6.96 -14.46 20.81
N GLY A 312 -5.90 -14.97 21.44
CA GLY A 312 -5.22 -14.31 22.56
C GLY A 312 -4.55 -12.98 22.19
N CYS A 313 -3.83 -12.94 21.07
CA CYS A 313 -3.17 -11.70 20.60
C CYS A 313 -4.17 -10.61 20.19
N LEU A 314 -5.27 -10.99 19.53
CA LEU A 314 -6.34 -10.05 19.15
C LEU A 314 -7.07 -9.47 20.38
N SER A 315 -7.33 -10.30 21.40
CA SER A 315 -7.95 -9.88 22.67
C SER A 315 -7.06 -8.93 23.47
N MET A 316 -5.75 -9.16 23.48
CA MET A 316 -4.81 -8.31 24.21
C MET A 316 -4.68 -6.92 23.56
N SER A 317 -4.72 -6.84 22.22
CA SER A 317 -4.66 -5.58 21.48
C SER A 317 -5.93 -4.73 21.64
N THR A 318 -7.12 -5.36 21.68
CA THR A 318 -8.38 -4.63 21.89
C THR A 318 -8.52 -4.11 23.33
N THR A 319 -8.01 -4.87 24.32
CA THR A 319 -8.07 -4.48 25.74
C THR A 319 -7.11 -3.33 26.07
N LEU A 320 -5.88 -3.36 25.53
CA LEU A 320 -4.92 -2.24 25.66
C LEU A 320 -5.46 -0.97 25.00
N MET A 321 -6.15 -1.10 23.88
CA MET A 321 -6.72 0.04 23.15
C MET A 321 -7.96 0.63 23.85
N GLY A 322 -8.83 -0.20 24.43
CA GLY A 322 -9.94 0.25 25.27
C GLY A 322 -9.46 1.02 26.51
N GLY A 323 -8.33 0.60 27.11
CA GLY A 323 -7.69 1.32 28.21
C GLY A 323 -7.16 2.70 27.82
N ALA A 324 -6.48 2.80 26.67
CA ALA A 324 -5.92 4.06 26.16
C ALA A 324 -7.01 5.09 25.80
N ILE A 325 -8.11 4.65 25.18
CA ILE A 325 -9.25 5.51 24.83
C ILE A 325 -9.92 6.06 26.10
N ARG A 326 -10.11 5.21 27.12
CA ARG A 326 -10.74 5.61 28.38
C ARG A 326 -9.87 6.60 29.17
N LEU A 327 -8.55 6.37 29.22
CA LEU A 327 -7.61 7.26 29.89
C LEU A 327 -7.53 8.64 29.20
N HIS A 328 -7.61 8.68 27.87
CA HIS A 328 -7.60 9.94 27.12
C HIS A 328 -8.90 10.74 27.33
N TYR A 329 -10.06 10.07 27.34
CA TYR A 329 -11.36 10.70 27.57
C TYR A 329 -11.49 11.33 28.97
N GLU A 330 -10.83 10.77 29.99
CA GLU A 330 -10.80 11.34 31.34
C GLU A 330 -9.84 12.53 31.48
N LEU A 331 -8.85 12.68 30.59
CA LEU A 331 -7.79 13.70 30.70
C LEU A 331 -8.06 14.98 29.90
N THR A 332 -8.87 14.93 28.84
CA THR A 332 -9.15 16.08 27.98
C THR A 332 -10.62 16.48 28.07
N GLY A 333 -10.91 17.57 28.80
CA GLY A 333 -12.23 18.23 28.76
C GLY A 333 -12.60 18.77 27.36
N GLU A 334 -13.70 19.51 27.26
CA GLU A 334 -14.48 19.87 26.04
C GLU A 334 -13.73 20.40 24.78
N GLU A 335 -12.42 20.63 24.79
CA GLU A 335 -11.61 20.78 23.56
C GLU A 335 -11.31 19.43 22.85
N GLY A 336 -11.89 18.33 23.34
CA GLY A 336 -11.57 16.96 22.99
C GLY A 336 -11.95 16.46 21.59
N VAL A 337 -12.57 17.25 20.71
CA VAL A 337 -12.99 16.75 19.38
C VAL A 337 -11.77 16.47 18.48
N THR A 338 -10.76 17.34 18.51
CA THR A 338 -9.54 17.15 17.71
C THR A 338 -8.68 16.01 18.27
N GLY A 339 -8.61 15.89 19.60
CA GLY A 339 -7.94 14.78 20.29
C GLY A 339 -8.64 13.44 20.06
N PHE A 340 -9.97 13.42 20.04
CA PHE A 340 -10.78 12.23 19.75
C PHE A 340 -10.61 11.77 18.30
N ILE A 341 -10.63 12.69 17.33
CA ILE A 341 -10.38 12.35 15.91
C ILE A 341 -8.96 11.81 15.74
N MET A 342 -7.95 12.45 16.34
CA MET A 342 -6.57 11.95 16.30
C MET A 342 -6.45 10.57 16.95
N THR A 343 -7.05 10.37 18.12
CA THR A 343 -7.02 9.08 18.83
C THR A 343 -7.76 8.00 18.05
N TYR A 344 -8.90 8.32 17.43
CA TYR A 344 -9.68 7.39 16.61
C TYR A 344 -8.94 7.03 15.32
N VAL A 345 -8.32 8.00 14.63
CA VAL A 345 -7.51 7.76 13.44
C VAL A 345 -6.29 6.92 13.81
N ILE A 346 -5.55 7.27 14.87
CA ILE A 346 -4.41 6.47 15.35
C ILE A 346 -4.86 5.06 15.74
N ALA A 347 -6.00 4.91 16.41
CA ALA A 347 -6.58 3.62 16.80
C ALA A 347 -6.92 2.75 15.59
N VAL A 348 -7.64 3.29 14.60
CA VAL A 348 -8.00 2.58 13.37
C VAL A 348 -6.74 2.24 12.56
N PHE A 349 -5.78 3.16 12.46
CA PHE A 349 -4.50 2.89 11.81
C PHE A 349 -3.72 1.79 12.54
N THR A 350 -3.60 1.86 13.86
CA THR A 350 -2.88 0.85 14.67
C THR A 350 -3.55 -0.52 14.55
N MET A 351 -4.89 -0.58 14.48
CA MET A 351 -5.62 -1.82 14.22
C MET A 351 -5.36 -2.38 12.82
N LEU A 352 -5.48 -1.56 11.77
CA LEU A 352 -5.24 -2.00 10.39
C LEU A 352 -3.79 -2.44 10.17
N PHE A 353 -2.85 -1.71 10.76
CA PHE A 353 -1.41 -2.00 10.67
C PHE A 353 -1.03 -3.21 11.52
N GLY A 354 -1.56 -3.32 12.74
CA GLY A 354 -1.41 -4.51 13.58
C GLY A 354 -1.94 -5.76 12.87
N PHE A 355 -3.08 -5.66 12.18
CA PHE A 355 -3.62 -6.76 11.39
C PHE A 355 -2.74 -7.11 10.19
N ALA A 356 -2.26 -6.11 9.44
CA ALA A 356 -1.36 -6.31 8.30
C ALA A 356 -0.01 -6.90 8.71
N PHE A 357 0.60 -6.43 9.80
CA PHE A 357 1.86 -6.96 10.33
C PHE A 357 1.68 -8.33 10.97
N THR A 358 0.56 -8.60 11.62
CA THR A 358 0.25 -9.94 12.14
C THR A 358 0.04 -10.92 11.00
N ALA A 359 -0.69 -10.53 9.95
CA ALA A 359 -0.84 -11.35 8.74
C ALA A 359 0.50 -11.60 8.04
N LEU A 360 1.32 -10.57 7.88
CA LEU A 360 2.66 -10.68 7.30
C LEU A 360 3.60 -11.52 8.16
N GLY A 361 3.60 -11.34 9.48
CA GLY A 361 4.41 -12.12 10.43
C GLY A 361 4.01 -13.58 10.49
N LEU A 362 2.70 -13.88 10.49
CA LEU A 362 2.18 -15.24 10.39
C LEU A 362 2.51 -15.86 9.03
N PHE A 363 2.50 -15.09 7.95
CA PHE A 363 2.91 -15.54 6.63
C PHE A 363 4.41 -15.87 6.57
N ILE A 364 5.28 -15.02 7.12
CA ILE A 364 6.72 -15.28 7.25
C ILE A 364 6.97 -16.52 8.12
N LEU A 365 6.25 -16.65 9.23
CA LEU A 365 6.36 -17.81 10.12
C LEU A 365 5.91 -19.10 9.41
N HIS A 366 4.78 -19.07 8.70
CA HIS A 366 4.28 -20.21 7.94
C HIS A 366 5.25 -20.64 6.84
N SER A 367 5.76 -19.68 6.05
CA SER A 367 6.71 -19.96 4.96
C SER A 367 8.07 -20.49 5.45
N THR A 368 8.52 -20.08 6.65
CA THR A 368 9.79 -20.54 7.24
C THR A 368 9.67 -21.87 8.01
N VAL A 369 8.52 -22.18 8.62
CA VAL A 369 8.35 -23.39 9.44
C VAL A 369 7.94 -24.62 8.62
N LYS A 370 7.22 -24.43 7.50
CA LYS A 370 6.74 -25.53 6.65
C LYS A 370 7.86 -26.45 6.11
N PRO A 371 9.03 -25.94 5.67
CA PRO A 371 10.16 -26.78 5.22
C PRO A 371 10.78 -27.61 6.35
N LEU A 372 10.83 -27.07 7.58
CA LEU A 372 11.45 -27.72 8.73
C LEU A 372 10.66 -28.95 9.22
N TYR A 373 9.34 -28.93 9.08
CA TYR A 373 8.49 -30.07 9.47
C TYR A 373 8.55 -31.23 8.47
N SER A 374 8.72 -30.93 7.17
CA SER A 374 8.83 -31.95 6.13
C SER A 374 10.13 -32.76 6.25
N TYR A 375 11.22 -32.13 6.72
CA TYR A 375 12.51 -32.79 6.91
C TYR A 375 12.55 -33.74 8.12
N ARG A 376 11.68 -33.56 9.12
CA ARG A 376 11.65 -34.38 10.35
C ARG A 376 10.81 -35.67 10.23
N ARG A 377 10.08 -35.84 9.12
CA ARG A 377 9.20 -37.00 8.88
C ARG A 377 9.77 -38.01 7.89
N LYS A 378 10.96 -37.75 7.36
CA LYS A 378 11.84 -38.73 6.72
C LYS A 378 12.96 -39.06 7.69
#